data_AF-A0A2M7FN02-F1
#
_entry.id   AF-A0A2M7FN02-F1
#
_cell.length_a   1.000
_cell.length_b   1.000
_cell.length_c   1.000
_cell.angle_alpha   90.00
_cell.angle_beta   90.00
_cell.angle_gamma   90.00
#
_symmetry.space_group_name_H-M   'P 1'
#
loop_
_entity.id
_entity.type
_entity.pdbx_description
1 polymer ?
#
loop_
_entity_poly.entity_id
_entity_poly.type
_entity_poly.pdbx_seq_one_letter_code
_entity_poly.pdbx_strand_id
1 'polypeptide(L)' 'FSQIPMALHLDHGKTFEICQKAIEAGFTSVMVDGSKHPFEENIKLTRKVVEFAKGKDISV' A
#
# COMPACT_ATOMS: atom_id res chain seq x y z
N PHE A 1 -19.72 5.63 -15.49
CA PHE A 1 -18.68 4.76 -14.91
C PHE A 1 -18.44 3.58 -15.86
N SER A 2 -17.18 3.17 -16.01
CA SER A 2 -16.82 1.96 -16.78
C SER A 2 -17.40 0.72 -16.10
N GLN A 3 -17.85 -0.26 -16.87
CA GLN A 3 -18.34 -1.56 -16.38
C GLN A 3 -17.19 -2.57 -16.15
N ILE A 4 -15.96 -2.18 -16.50
CA ILE A 4 -14.78 -3.03 -16.33
C ILE A 4 -14.25 -2.82 -14.90
N PRO A 5 -14.05 -3.89 -14.10
CA PRO A 5 -13.38 -3.79 -12.81
C PRO A 5 -11.97 -3.22 -12.98
N MET A 6 -11.63 -2.21 -12.20
CA MET A 6 -10.33 -1.53 -12.27
C MET A 6 -9.73 -1.41 -10.88
N ALA A 7 -8.41 -1.53 -10.81
CA ALA A 7 -7.64 -1.17 -9.64
C ALA A 7 -6.72 0.01 -9.98
N LEU A 8 -6.61 0.96 -9.06
CA LEU A 8 -5.56 1.97 -9.11
C LEU A 8 -4.47 1.57 -8.12
N HIS A 9 -3.30 1.21 -8.65
CA HIS A 9 -2.19 0.64 -7.88
C HIS A 9 -1.05 1.65 -7.71
N LEU A 10 -0.61 1.86 -6.46
CA LEU A 10 0.66 2.53 -6.17
C LEU A 10 1.77 1.49 -6.31
N ASP A 11 2.56 1.63 -7.36
CA ASP A 11 3.71 0.77 -7.60
C ASP A 11 4.94 1.26 -6.79
N HIS A 12 5.67 0.32 -6.17
CA HIS A 12 6.93 0.54 -5.44
C HIS A 12 6.97 1.75 -4.46
N GLY A 13 5.95 1.91 -3.61
CA GLY A 13 5.94 2.93 -2.55
C GLY A 13 7.12 2.78 -1.58
N LYS A 14 7.95 3.83 -1.41
CA LYS A 14 9.20 3.73 -0.63
C LYS A 14 9.06 3.93 0.87
N THR A 15 7.95 4.52 1.33
CA THR A 15 7.71 4.78 2.74
C THR A 15 6.25 4.57 3.10
N PHE A 16 5.98 4.40 4.39
CA PHE A 16 4.62 4.32 4.91
C PHE A 16 3.78 5.53 4.52
N GLU A 17 4.35 6.73 4.57
CA GLU A 17 3.65 7.99 4.30
C GLU A 17 3.23 8.12 2.83
N ILE A 18 4.00 7.54 1.90
CA ILE A 18 3.61 7.50 0.48
C ILE A 18 2.40 6.57 0.31
N CYS A 19 2.43 5.37 0.90
CA CYS A 19 1.30 4.44 0.85
C CYS A 19 0.06 5.04 1.54
N GLN A 20 0.22 5.69 2.69
CA GLN A 20 -0.85 6.40 3.38
C GLN A 20 -1.49 7.45 2.49
N LYS A 21 -0.69 8.31 1.85
CA LYS A 21 -1.21 9.35 0.95
C LYS A 21 -1.94 8.77 -0.25
N ALA A 22 -1.44 7.67 -0.83
CA ALA A 22 -2.12 7.00 -1.94
C ALA A 22 -3.48 6.44 -1.50
N ILE A 23 -3.54 5.77 -0.34
CA ILE A 23 -4.78 5.30 0.27
C ILE A 23 -5.77 6.45 0.49
N GLU A 24 -5.32 7.55 1.08
CA GLU A 24 -6.15 8.74 1.34
C GLU A 24 -6.60 9.45 0.05
N ALA A 25 -5.83 9.30 -1.05
CA ALA A 25 -6.19 9.80 -2.37
C ALA A 25 -7.16 8.88 -3.15
N GLY A 26 -7.57 7.74 -2.56
CA GLY A 26 -8.53 6.82 -3.17
C GLY A 26 -7.94 5.72 -4.03
N PHE A 27 -6.64 5.40 -3.86
CA PHE A 27 -6.07 4.19 -4.46
C PHE A 27 -6.72 2.95 -3.86
N THR A 28 -6.94 1.94 -4.69
CA THR A 28 -7.57 0.66 -4.30
C THR A 28 -6.53 -0.43 -4.06
N SER A 29 -5.26 -0.18 -4.42
CA SER A 29 -4.14 -1.06 -4.15
C SER A 29 -2.85 -0.26 -3.97
N VAL A 30 -1.99 -0.69 -3.05
CA VAL A 30 -0.66 -0.09 -2.85
C VAL A 30 0.38 -1.17 -2.65
N MET A 31 1.61 -0.93 -3.08
CA MET A 31 2.78 -1.74 -2.72
C MET A 31 3.74 -0.89 -1.90
N VAL A 32 4.22 -1.41 -0.77
CA VAL A 32 5.37 -0.84 -0.07
C VAL A 32 6.62 -1.65 -0.37
N ASP A 33 7.65 -1.00 -0.87
CA ASP A 33 8.91 -1.62 -1.27
C ASP A 33 9.97 -1.42 -0.19
N GLY A 34 9.92 -2.31 0.81
CA GLY A 34 10.92 -2.42 1.87
C GLY A 34 12.10 -3.32 1.50
N SER A 35 12.23 -3.77 0.25
CA SER A 35 13.17 -4.84 -0.15
C SER A 35 14.65 -4.54 0.08
N LYS A 36 15.01 -3.26 0.23
CA LYS A 36 16.38 -2.82 0.55
C LYS A 36 16.69 -2.81 2.05
N HIS A 37 15.70 -3.01 2.91
CA HIS A 37 15.87 -3.08 4.35
C HIS A 37 16.21 -4.52 4.79
N PRO A 38 16.86 -4.68 5.96
CA PRO A 38 16.92 -5.98 6.63
C PRO A 38 15.54 -6.62 6.76
N PHE A 39 15.50 -7.95 6.77
CA PHE A 39 14.27 -8.74 6.76
C PHE A 39 13.24 -8.30 7.82
N GLU A 40 13.69 -8.10 9.07
CA GLU A 40 12.84 -7.66 10.18
C GLU A 40 12.29 -6.24 10.00
N GLU A 41 13.06 -5.35 9.37
CA GLU A 41 12.60 -3.99 9.06
C GLU A 41 11.58 -3.99 7.93
N ASN A 42 11.77 -4.83 6.91
CA ASN A 42 10.80 -5.02 5.83
C ASN A 42 9.47 -5.57 6.37
N ILE A 43 9.51 -6.57 7.26
CA ILE A 43 8.30 -7.08 7.93
C ILE A 43 7.59 -5.97 8.70
N LYS A 44 8.31 -5.18 9.50
CA LYS A 44 7.72 -4.09 10.29
C LYS A 44 7.08 -3.03 9.40
N LEU A 45 7.77 -2.60 8.35
CA LEU A 45 7.26 -1.62 7.39
C LEU A 45 6.01 -2.13 6.67
N THR A 46 6.08 -3.34 6.11
CA THR A 46 4.97 -3.96 5.39
C THR A 46 3.75 -4.13 6.29
N ARG A 47 3.93 -4.66 7.50
CA ARG A 47 2.83 -4.80 8.48
C ARG A 47 2.19 -3.46 8.84
N LYS A 48 2.99 -2.40 8.98
CA LYS A 48 2.47 -1.05 9.27
C LYS A 48 1.52 -0.57 8.17
N VAL A 49 1.83 -0.83 6.90
CA VAL A 49 0.96 -0.47 5.76
C VAL A 49 -0.29 -1.35 5.73
N VAL A 50 -0.15 -2.67 5.93
CA VAL A 50 -1.29 -3.61 5.99
C VAL A 50 -2.28 -3.23 7.10
N GLU A 51 -1.81 -2.94 8.32
CA GLU A 51 -2.69 -2.54 9.42
C GLU A 51 -3.40 -1.20 9.16
N PHE A 52 -2.76 -0.27 8.44
CA PHE A 52 -3.40 1.00 8.06
C PHE A 52 -4.46 0.83 6.97
N ALA A 53 -4.27 -0.12 6.04
CA ALA A 53 -5.23 -0.45 4.98
C ALA A 53 -6.39 -1.34 5.46
N LYS A 54 -6.21 -2.03 6.59
CA LYS A 54 -7.21 -2.94 7.17
C LYS A 54 -8.54 -2.23 7.42
N GLY A 55 -9.62 -2.83 6.93
CA GLY A 55 -10.97 -2.27 7.05
C GLY A 55 -11.29 -1.14 6.08
N LYS A 56 -10.37 -0.75 5.18
CA LYS A 56 -10.60 0.30 4.17
C LYS A 56 -10.87 -0.24 2.76
N ASP A 57 -11.00 -1.55 2.60
CA ASP A 57 -11.20 -2.24 1.30
C ASP A 57 -10.07 -1.96 0.29
N ILE A 58 -8.81 -2.01 0.75
CA ILE A 58 -7.61 -1.75 -0.05
C ILE A 58 -6.67 -2.93 0.05
N SER A 59 -6.12 -3.36 -1.10
CA SER A 59 -5.09 -4.40 -1.15
C SER A 59 -3.69 -3.81 -0.96
N VAL A 60 -2.85 -4.53 -0.21
CA VAL A 60 -1.43 -4.18 0.05
C VAL A 60 -0.54 -5.33 -0.38
#